data_AF-A0A9K3CNN7-F1
#
_entry.id   AF-A0A9K3CNN7-F1
#
_cell.length_a   1.000
_cell.length_b   1.000
_cell.length_c   1.000
_cell.angle_alpha   90.00
_cell.angle_beta   90.00
_cell.angle_gamma   90.00
#
_symmetry.space_group_name_H-M   'P 1'
#
loop_
_entity.id
_entity.type
_entity.pdbx_description
1 polymer ?
#
loop_
_entity_poly.entity_id
_entity_poly.type
_entity_poly.pdbx_seq_one_letter_code
_entity_poly.pdbx_strand_id
1 'polypeptide(L)'
;MECGICLDDDPDKHFVVTPCQHAFHESCLEQWFQTEKPGYADTQSGCPQCRVECDMSQCTALSDTDAGVTVLGQAGKDVASQPSRDRAPVPRELRAGTRERRHLTEKIKRILVGPYTYTNGEVYEGGWSGLERAGYGVCTYPDGDVYDGEWSQDLYWGYGTLTDSDGDYLSGLWEEGSLVVQMSLVTMRLEQCMRDGGKMLNLNGKVEGDSGAITLAHSLHLVPNLRELDLADNNITADGAATIGRALHYVPSLVSLNLAAQFIGDAGVATLAQSLHMVPSLLVLSLQDNGITAIGATSLAESLYRVPSLSQLEMDSNPIGDPGALSLVSAIPKLHELYVLRLYDCGVYESIRERVVDIQGCSYPEERQFMVEILLKADWGELAQSLEMFYLECQNNTITDSVKKFHDHSGIEFDLSECHLNDSDVKDLARALVVMPQLESFCTNYNDIGDAGAIALAQALHLVPHLTELELNDNQIGDAGALAVLQALHHVPRLEHLNLMANPIGDTVVAAVAQARARLLPRTSCDRYNYY
;
A
#
# COMPACT_ATOMS: atom_id res chain seq x y z
N MET A 1 23.59 -28.57 -29.97
CA MET A 1 24.02 -29.78 -30.67
C MET A 1 22.86 -30.76 -30.64
N GLU A 2 22.55 -31.36 -31.81
CA GLU A 2 21.66 -32.50 -32.11
C GLU A 2 20.15 -32.34 -31.83
N CYS A 3 19.26 -32.19 -32.82
CA CYS A 3 18.77 -33.07 -33.92
C CYS A 3 17.71 -34.11 -33.51
N GLY A 4 16.52 -34.00 -34.12
CA GLY A 4 15.48 -35.03 -34.18
C GLY A 4 14.41 -34.66 -35.22
N ILE A 5 14.45 -35.33 -36.37
CA ILE A 5 13.63 -35.13 -37.57
C ILE A 5 12.32 -35.92 -37.46
N CYS A 6 11.20 -35.34 -37.90
CA CYS A 6 10.13 -36.05 -38.62
C CYS A 6 9.69 -35.19 -39.81
N LEU A 7 9.93 -35.70 -41.02
CA LEU A 7 9.39 -35.25 -42.29
C LEU A 7 8.00 -35.89 -42.45
N ASP A 8 7.00 -35.11 -42.84
CA ASP A 8 5.80 -35.62 -43.52
C ASP A 8 5.49 -34.67 -44.68
N ASP A 9 5.42 -35.26 -45.88
CA ASP A 9 5.16 -34.64 -47.17
C ASP A 9 3.64 -34.42 -47.37
N ASP A 10 3.21 -33.16 -47.51
CA ASP A 10 1.87 -32.80 -47.99
C ASP A 10 1.96 -31.49 -48.80
N PRO A 11 1.88 -31.51 -50.14
CA PRO A 11 2.12 -30.32 -50.97
C PRO A 11 0.93 -29.34 -51.06
N ASP A 12 -0.19 -29.54 -50.35
CA ASP A 12 -1.40 -28.71 -50.50
C ASP A 12 -1.96 -28.12 -49.18
N LYS A 13 -1.11 -27.78 -48.20
CA LYS A 13 -1.53 -27.00 -47.01
C LYS A 13 -0.89 -25.63 -46.95
N HIS A 14 -1.73 -24.60 -47.08
CA HIS A 14 -1.41 -23.22 -46.74
C HIS A 14 -1.07 -23.09 -45.25
N PHE A 15 0.17 -22.70 -44.95
CA PHE A 15 0.56 -22.16 -43.64
C PHE A 15 1.03 -20.71 -43.80
N VAL A 16 0.43 -19.86 -42.97
CA VAL A 16 0.80 -18.45 -42.76
C VAL A 16 2.16 -18.41 -42.06
N VAL A 17 3.09 -17.63 -42.61
CA VAL A 17 4.41 -17.36 -42.01
C VAL A 17 4.28 -16.23 -40.99
N THR A 18 4.62 -16.50 -39.73
CA THR A 18 4.91 -15.51 -38.69
C THR A 18 6.29 -14.86 -38.92
N PRO A 19 6.50 -13.57 -38.56
CA PRO A 19 7.84 -13.06 -38.31
C PRO A 19 8.22 -13.10 -36.82
N CYS A 20 9.39 -13.70 -36.62
CA CYS A 20 10.29 -13.82 -35.48
C CYS A 20 10.24 -12.73 -34.37
N GLN A 21 10.21 -13.19 -33.12
CA GLN A 21 10.73 -12.50 -31.94
C GLN A 21 12.25 -12.32 -32.05
N HIS A 22 12.78 -11.11 -31.88
CA HIS A 22 14.03 -10.87 -31.17
C HIS A 22 13.89 -9.55 -30.38
N ALA A 23 13.95 -9.71 -29.06
CA ALA A 23 13.81 -8.67 -28.06
C ALA A 23 14.93 -7.63 -28.15
N PHE A 24 14.56 -6.36 -28.09
CA PHE A 24 15.52 -5.30 -27.77
C PHE A 24 15.95 -5.47 -26.30
N HIS A 25 17.23 -5.73 -26.09
CA HIS A 25 17.83 -5.73 -24.77
C HIS A 25 17.90 -4.27 -24.27
N GLU A 26 17.22 -3.97 -23.16
CA GLU A 26 17.03 -2.63 -22.58
C GLU A 26 18.38 -1.91 -22.30
N SER A 27 19.48 -2.67 -22.17
CA SER A 27 20.83 -2.15 -21.96
C SER A 27 21.45 -1.42 -23.16
N CYS A 28 20.90 -1.53 -24.38
CA CYS A 28 21.43 -0.85 -25.57
C CYS A 28 20.88 0.57 -25.76
N LEU A 29 19.70 0.87 -25.21
CA LEU A 29 19.06 2.18 -25.36
C LEU A 29 19.66 3.23 -24.41
N GLU A 30 20.07 2.83 -23.21
CA GLU A 30 20.64 3.76 -22.23
C GLU A 30 22.04 4.26 -22.59
N GLN A 31 22.84 3.47 -23.32
CA GLN A 31 24.18 3.91 -23.75
C GLN A 31 24.15 4.87 -24.97
N TRP A 32 23.10 4.81 -25.79
CA TRP A 32 23.02 5.68 -26.98
C TRP A 32 22.63 7.12 -26.63
N PHE A 33 21.82 7.32 -25.59
CA PHE A 33 21.39 8.67 -25.17
C PHE A 33 22.45 9.44 -24.36
N GLN A 34 23.54 8.80 -23.92
CA GLN A 34 24.55 9.47 -23.08
C GLN A 34 25.75 10.05 -23.84
N THR A 35 25.84 9.94 -25.17
CA THR A 35 26.99 10.47 -25.94
C THR A 35 26.59 11.32 -27.17
N GLU A 36 26.67 12.65 -26.96
CA GLU A 36 26.97 13.76 -27.90
C GLU A 36 26.26 13.98 -29.27
N LYS A 37 25.71 15.21 -29.38
CA LYS A 37 25.66 16.21 -30.48
C LYS A 37 25.35 15.82 -31.95
N PRO A 38 24.47 16.58 -32.64
CA PRO A 38 24.12 16.32 -34.04
C PRO A 38 25.17 16.89 -35.00
N GLY A 39 25.89 16.01 -35.68
CA GLY A 39 26.75 16.39 -36.80
C GLY A 39 27.84 15.36 -37.06
N TYR A 40 27.83 14.78 -38.27
CA TYR A 40 28.74 13.74 -38.78
C TYR A 40 28.51 12.32 -38.24
N ALA A 41 27.73 11.53 -38.98
CA ALA A 41 27.77 10.07 -38.88
C ALA A 41 28.78 9.54 -39.92
N ASP A 42 29.84 8.91 -39.44
CA ASP A 42 30.79 8.15 -40.25
C ASP A 42 30.17 6.79 -40.59
N THR A 43 29.99 6.52 -41.88
CA THR A 43 29.37 5.28 -42.37
C THR A 43 30.42 4.18 -42.43
N GLN A 44 30.78 3.57 -41.29
CA GLN A 44 31.36 2.21 -41.19
C GLN A 44 31.86 1.94 -39.75
N SER A 45 30.95 1.60 -38.84
CA SER A 45 31.32 0.84 -37.65
C SER A 45 30.11 0.10 -37.09
N GLY A 46 30.05 -1.22 -37.32
CA GLY A 46 29.04 -2.09 -36.75
C GLY A 46 29.23 -2.34 -35.25
N CYS A 47 28.17 -2.82 -34.58
CA CYS A 47 28.17 -3.15 -33.15
C CYS A 47 29.23 -4.22 -32.81
N PRO A 48 30.12 -3.97 -31.82
CA PRO A 48 31.26 -4.85 -31.53
C PRO A 48 30.89 -6.20 -30.90
N GLN A 49 29.64 -6.41 -30.50
CA GLN A 49 29.19 -7.69 -29.89
C GLN A 49 28.45 -8.63 -30.83
N CYS A 50 27.93 -8.19 -31.98
CA CYS A 50 27.14 -9.05 -32.87
C CYS A 50 27.58 -9.11 -34.33
N ARG A 51 28.49 -8.23 -34.83
CA ARG A 51 29.05 -8.27 -36.20
C ARG A 51 28.01 -8.48 -37.33
N VAL A 52 26.79 -7.97 -37.21
CA VAL A 52 25.80 -7.96 -38.30
C VAL A 52 25.85 -6.62 -39.02
N GLU A 53 26.09 -6.63 -40.33
CA GLU A 53 25.97 -5.45 -41.20
C GLU A 53 24.48 -5.14 -41.44
N CYS A 54 24.05 -3.90 -41.19
CA CYS A 54 22.71 -3.44 -41.53
C CYS A 54 22.66 -3.00 -43.00
N ASP A 55 21.90 -3.72 -43.83
CA ASP A 55 21.53 -3.28 -45.18
C ASP A 55 20.33 -2.32 -45.08
N MET A 56 20.55 -1.04 -45.38
CA MET A 56 19.53 0.02 -45.34
C MET A 56 18.78 0.20 -46.68
N SER A 57 18.80 -0.78 -47.58
CA SER A 57 18.10 -0.67 -48.88
C SER A 57 16.57 -0.75 -48.82
N GLN A 58 15.94 -0.88 -47.65
CA GLN A 58 14.47 -0.99 -47.51
C GLN A 58 13.77 0.12 -46.69
N CYS A 59 14.47 1.19 -46.30
CA CYS A 59 13.82 2.35 -45.67
C CYS A 59 13.40 3.40 -46.73
N THR A 60 12.19 3.27 -47.30
CA THR A 60 11.56 4.35 -48.06
C THR A 60 10.85 5.32 -47.12
N ALA A 61 11.30 6.58 -47.14
CA ALA A 61 10.68 7.70 -46.44
C ALA A 61 9.27 7.99 -46.98
N LEU A 62 8.28 8.00 -46.10
CA LEU A 62 6.98 8.62 -46.36
C LEU A 62 7.17 10.13 -46.29
N SER A 63 6.92 10.81 -47.42
CA SER A 63 6.98 12.25 -47.57
C SER A 63 5.67 12.90 -47.11
N ASP A 64 5.75 13.81 -46.15
CA ASP A 64 4.68 14.73 -45.79
C ASP A 64 4.47 15.77 -46.90
N THR A 65 3.32 15.68 -47.57
CA THR A 65 2.71 16.81 -48.27
C THR A 65 1.23 16.86 -47.93
N ASP A 66 0.85 17.54 -46.86
CA ASP A 66 -0.16 18.60 -46.89
C ASP A 66 -0.37 19.26 -45.52
N ALA A 67 -0.79 20.52 -45.57
CA ALA A 67 -1.19 21.41 -44.46
C ALA A 67 -0.06 22.04 -43.61
N GLY A 68 0.19 23.32 -43.91
CA GLY A 68 1.26 24.12 -43.33
C GLY A 68 1.05 24.52 -41.87
N VAL A 69 2.13 24.42 -41.11
CA VAL A 69 2.36 25.15 -39.86
C VAL A 69 3.79 25.68 -39.89
N THR A 70 3.93 27.00 -40.09
CA THR A 70 5.22 27.68 -39.99
C THR A 70 5.52 27.96 -38.52
N VAL A 71 6.47 27.24 -37.92
CA VAL A 71 7.09 27.63 -36.65
C VAL A 71 8.42 28.30 -36.94
N LEU A 72 8.46 29.61 -36.67
CA LEU A 72 9.68 30.41 -36.58
C LEU A 72 10.40 30.12 -35.27
N GLY A 73 11.69 29.79 -35.35
CA GLY A 73 12.63 30.00 -34.25
C GLY A 73 13.84 29.08 -34.24
N GLN A 74 14.96 29.50 -34.85
CA GLN A 74 16.13 29.95 -34.11
C GLN A 74 17.27 30.35 -35.07
N ALA A 75 17.96 31.42 -34.65
CA ALA A 75 18.96 32.15 -35.40
C ALA A 75 20.34 31.49 -35.38
N GLY A 76 21.12 31.70 -36.44
CA GLY A 76 22.54 31.35 -36.45
C GLY A 76 23.30 31.67 -37.74
N LYS A 77 23.74 32.94 -37.84
CA LYS A 77 24.97 33.42 -38.50
C LYS A 77 25.00 33.70 -40.01
N ASP A 78 25.17 35.00 -40.26
CA ASP A 78 26.17 35.63 -41.13
C ASP A 78 26.14 35.34 -42.64
N VAL A 79 25.75 36.34 -43.45
CA VAL A 79 26.68 37.11 -44.32
C VAL A 79 26.00 38.43 -44.72
N ALA A 80 26.81 39.50 -44.69
CA ALA A 80 26.48 40.89 -44.90
C ALA A 80 26.01 41.24 -46.34
N SER A 81 25.08 42.20 -46.44
CA SER A 81 25.19 43.38 -47.33
C SER A 81 24.10 44.41 -47.05
N GLN A 82 24.47 45.68 -47.25
CA GLN A 82 23.89 46.91 -46.72
C GLN A 82 22.70 47.48 -47.57
N PRO A 83 22.07 48.63 -47.20
CA PRO A 83 20.62 48.78 -47.11
C PRO A 83 19.97 49.48 -48.31
N SER A 84 18.66 49.29 -48.50
CA SER A 84 17.80 50.30 -49.11
C SER A 84 16.61 50.61 -48.21
N ARG A 85 16.50 51.89 -47.89
CA ARG A 85 15.37 52.51 -47.21
C ARG A 85 14.15 52.41 -48.12
N ASP A 86 13.04 51.92 -47.58
CA ASP A 86 11.73 52.56 -47.70
C ASP A 86 10.76 51.95 -46.67
N ARG A 87 10.45 52.72 -45.62
CA ARG A 87 9.34 52.42 -44.70
C ARG A 87 8.05 52.91 -45.35
N ALA A 88 7.19 51.99 -45.76
CA ALA A 88 5.75 52.25 -45.82
C ALA A 88 5.11 51.91 -44.46
N PRO A 89 4.12 52.69 -43.97
CA PRO A 89 3.50 52.42 -42.67
C PRO A 89 2.57 51.20 -42.75
N VAL A 90 2.64 50.32 -41.75
CA VAL A 90 1.71 49.19 -41.60
C VAL A 90 0.30 49.73 -41.29
N PRO A 91 -0.76 49.30 -42.01
CA PRO A 91 -2.13 49.76 -41.77
C PRO A 91 -2.65 49.35 -40.39
N ARG A 92 -3.56 50.17 -39.83
CA ARG A 92 -4.21 50.04 -38.51
C ARG A 92 -5.02 48.76 -38.28
N GLU A 93 -5.10 47.86 -39.25
CA GLU A 93 -5.95 46.67 -39.24
C GLU A 93 -5.31 45.45 -38.53
N LEU A 94 -3.99 45.43 -38.32
CA LEU A 94 -3.32 44.31 -37.63
C LEU A 94 -3.47 44.30 -36.09
N ARG A 95 -4.15 45.29 -35.48
CA ARG A 95 -4.38 45.31 -34.01
C ARG A 95 -5.67 44.62 -33.55
N ALA A 96 -6.61 44.32 -34.46
CA ALA A 96 -7.85 43.62 -34.11
C ALA A 96 -7.63 42.10 -33.98
N GLY A 97 -6.85 41.49 -34.88
CA GLY A 97 -6.63 40.04 -34.92
C GLY A 97 -5.75 39.46 -33.79
N THR A 98 -5.10 40.30 -32.99
CA THR A 98 -4.27 39.84 -31.84
C THR A 98 -5.08 39.63 -30.56
N ARG A 99 -6.27 40.23 -30.42
CA ARG A 99 -7.20 39.96 -29.30
C ARG A 99 -7.99 38.67 -29.51
N GLU A 100 -8.51 38.43 -30.72
CA GLU A 100 -9.22 37.19 -31.06
C GLU A 100 -8.30 35.97 -31.05
N ARG A 101 -7.07 36.06 -31.57
CA ARG A 101 -6.10 34.96 -31.47
C ARG A 101 -5.77 34.61 -30.03
N ARG A 102 -5.55 35.60 -29.14
CA ARG A 102 -5.34 35.34 -27.70
C ARG A 102 -6.54 34.67 -27.04
N HIS A 103 -7.76 35.05 -27.42
CA HIS A 103 -8.98 34.47 -26.86
C HIS A 103 -9.20 33.03 -27.33
N LEU A 104 -8.83 32.71 -28.59
CA LEU A 104 -8.88 31.36 -29.13
C LEU A 104 -7.82 30.45 -28.51
N THR A 105 -6.58 30.94 -28.32
CA THR A 105 -5.49 30.17 -27.70
C THR A 105 -5.79 29.84 -26.22
N GLU A 106 -6.47 30.72 -25.50
CA GLU A 106 -6.85 30.46 -24.10
C GLU A 106 -8.08 29.54 -23.97
N LYS A 107 -8.97 29.53 -24.97
CA LYS A 107 -10.06 28.55 -25.10
C LYS A 107 -9.52 27.15 -25.41
N ILE A 108 -8.54 27.05 -26.31
CA ILE A 108 -7.84 25.81 -26.68
C ILE A 108 -7.02 25.25 -25.50
N LYS A 109 -6.38 26.11 -24.70
CA LYS A 109 -5.68 25.66 -23.48
C LYS A 109 -6.60 25.14 -22.38
N ARG A 110 -7.84 25.61 -22.29
CA ARG A 110 -8.84 25.09 -21.33
C ARG A 110 -9.44 23.76 -21.76
N ILE A 111 -9.55 23.51 -23.08
CA ILE A 111 -10.04 22.25 -23.67
C ILE A 111 -9.09 21.07 -23.39
N LEU A 112 -7.81 21.33 -23.09
CA LEU A 112 -6.80 20.29 -22.96
C LEU A 112 -6.66 19.65 -21.55
N VAL A 113 -7.38 20.12 -20.52
CA VAL A 113 -7.20 19.59 -19.14
C VAL A 113 -8.47 19.63 -18.27
N GLY A 114 -9.67 19.60 -18.83
CA GLY A 114 -10.89 19.52 -18.02
C GLY A 114 -12.18 19.34 -18.83
N PRO A 115 -13.31 19.05 -18.15
CA PRO A 115 -14.58 18.80 -18.80
C PRO A 115 -15.07 20.03 -19.58
N TYR A 116 -15.49 19.81 -20.83
CA TYR A 116 -16.08 20.81 -21.70
C TYR A 116 -17.61 20.70 -21.65
N THR A 117 -18.27 21.74 -21.16
CA THR A 117 -19.73 21.83 -21.18
C THR A 117 -20.21 22.56 -22.43
N TYR A 118 -20.98 21.86 -23.25
CA TYR A 118 -21.63 22.41 -24.43
C TYR A 118 -22.85 23.27 -24.05
N THR A 119 -23.29 24.13 -24.97
CA THR A 119 -24.44 25.01 -24.75
C THR A 119 -25.78 24.27 -24.64
N ASN A 120 -25.84 23.02 -25.12
CA ASN A 120 -26.98 22.12 -24.99
C ASN A 120 -27.02 21.37 -23.65
N GLY A 121 -25.98 21.55 -22.79
CA GLY A 121 -25.88 20.89 -21.49
C GLY A 121 -25.04 19.61 -21.48
N GLU A 122 -24.57 19.13 -22.64
CA GLU A 122 -23.66 17.98 -22.71
C GLU A 122 -22.33 18.31 -22.05
N VAL A 123 -21.73 17.35 -21.37
CA VAL A 123 -20.41 17.47 -20.75
C VAL A 123 -19.51 16.39 -21.32
N TYR A 124 -18.41 16.81 -21.96
CA TYR A 124 -17.41 15.89 -22.51
C TYR A 124 -16.06 16.06 -21.81
N GLU A 125 -15.47 14.95 -21.40
CA GLU A 125 -14.12 14.88 -20.86
C GLU A 125 -13.33 13.80 -21.61
N GLY A 126 -12.34 14.21 -22.40
CA GLY A 126 -11.59 13.26 -23.22
C GLY A 126 -10.70 13.91 -24.27
N GLY A 127 -10.23 13.08 -25.19
CA GLY A 127 -9.35 13.48 -26.28
C GLY A 127 -10.05 14.32 -27.36
N TRP A 128 -9.26 15.18 -28.00
CA TRP A 128 -9.72 16.03 -29.10
C TRP A 128 -8.74 15.94 -30.26
N SER A 129 -9.28 15.90 -31.49
CA SER A 129 -8.52 16.11 -32.71
C SER A 129 -9.07 17.34 -33.42
N GLY A 130 -8.33 18.45 -33.33
CA GLY A 130 -8.79 19.74 -33.85
C GLY A 130 -9.98 20.29 -33.05
N LEU A 131 -11.18 20.26 -33.64
CA LEU A 131 -12.44 20.72 -33.02
C LEU A 131 -13.44 19.58 -32.77
N GLU A 132 -13.05 18.34 -33.04
CA GLU A 132 -13.90 17.15 -32.96
C GLU A 132 -13.41 16.24 -31.83
N ARG A 133 -14.34 15.54 -31.17
CA ARG A 133 -14.03 14.51 -30.17
C ARG A 133 -13.29 13.36 -30.85
N ALA A 134 -12.18 12.93 -30.26
CA ALA A 134 -11.34 11.87 -30.81
C ALA A 134 -10.53 11.15 -29.73
N GLY A 135 -10.30 9.85 -29.92
CA GLY A 135 -9.64 9.02 -28.90
C GLY A 135 -10.58 8.70 -27.75
N TYR A 136 -10.06 8.32 -26.59
CA TYR A 136 -10.89 7.94 -25.45
C TYR A 136 -11.52 9.16 -24.77
N GLY A 137 -12.78 9.05 -24.37
CA GLY A 137 -13.47 10.08 -23.60
C GLY A 137 -14.84 9.69 -23.09
N VAL A 138 -15.30 10.42 -22.08
CA VAL A 138 -16.61 10.28 -21.45
C VAL A 138 -17.50 11.47 -21.86
N CYS A 139 -18.69 11.19 -22.37
CA CYS A 139 -19.71 12.19 -22.65
C CYS A 139 -20.96 11.93 -21.80
N THR A 140 -21.34 12.89 -20.98
CA THR A 140 -22.60 12.90 -20.24
C THR A 140 -23.60 13.79 -20.97
N TYR A 141 -24.77 13.24 -21.28
CA TYR A 141 -25.84 13.91 -22.00
C TYR A 141 -26.85 14.56 -21.03
N PRO A 142 -27.64 15.55 -21.49
CA PRO A 142 -28.56 16.29 -20.62
C PRO A 142 -29.73 15.46 -20.09
N ASP A 143 -30.06 14.36 -20.76
CA ASP A 143 -31.05 13.36 -20.34
C ASP A 143 -30.53 12.42 -19.25
N GLY A 144 -29.21 12.42 -19.00
CA GLY A 144 -28.56 11.57 -18.01
C GLY A 144 -27.82 10.38 -18.64
N ASP A 145 -27.93 10.17 -19.95
CA ASP A 145 -27.19 9.12 -20.63
C ASP A 145 -25.69 9.42 -20.61
N VAL A 146 -24.86 8.39 -20.57
CA VAL A 146 -23.41 8.48 -20.54
C VAL A 146 -22.80 7.54 -21.56
N TYR A 147 -21.92 8.07 -22.41
CA TYR A 147 -21.04 7.24 -23.23
C TYR A 147 -19.60 7.30 -22.71
N ASP A 148 -19.04 6.15 -22.36
CA ASP A 148 -17.63 5.97 -21.95
C ASP A 148 -16.94 5.05 -22.96
N GLY A 149 -16.10 5.61 -23.83
CA GLY A 149 -15.50 4.84 -24.91
C GLY A 149 -14.63 5.64 -25.88
N GLU A 150 -14.28 5.04 -27.01
CA GLU A 150 -13.51 5.69 -28.06
C GLU A 150 -14.39 6.58 -28.95
N TRP A 151 -13.78 7.65 -29.45
CA TRP A 151 -14.41 8.66 -30.30
C TRP A 151 -13.62 8.82 -31.58
N SER A 152 -14.33 9.04 -32.68
CA SER A 152 -13.74 9.43 -33.96
C SER A 152 -14.71 10.36 -34.69
N GLN A 153 -14.25 11.56 -35.06
CA GLN A 153 -15.05 12.55 -35.79
C GLN A 153 -16.41 12.83 -35.13
N ASP A 154 -16.40 13.06 -33.82
CA ASP A 154 -17.60 13.28 -33.00
C ASP A 154 -18.60 12.11 -32.91
N LEU A 155 -18.24 10.94 -33.41
CA LEU A 155 -19.06 9.72 -33.34
C LEU A 155 -18.46 8.71 -32.36
N TYR A 156 -19.33 7.89 -31.76
CA TYR A 156 -18.92 6.69 -31.04
C TYR A 156 -18.13 5.78 -31.97
N TRP A 157 -17.00 5.30 -31.48
CA TRP A 157 -16.08 4.46 -32.23
C TRP A 157 -15.46 3.41 -31.32
N GLY A 158 -14.85 2.38 -31.91
CA GLY A 158 -14.06 1.39 -31.18
C GLY A 158 -14.83 0.77 -30.02
N TYR A 159 -14.18 0.55 -28.89
CA TYR A 159 -14.84 -0.01 -27.72
C TYR A 159 -15.46 1.08 -26.87
N GLY A 160 -16.72 0.87 -26.48
CA GLY A 160 -17.42 1.79 -25.60
C GLY A 160 -18.65 1.21 -24.95
N THR A 161 -19.09 1.89 -23.90
CA THR A 161 -20.34 1.61 -23.18
C THR A 161 -21.23 2.83 -23.27
N LEU A 162 -22.46 2.65 -23.73
CA LEU A 162 -23.55 3.61 -23.59
C LEU A 162 -24.42 3.16 -22.42
N THR A 163 -24.52 3.98 -21.38
CA THR A 163 -25.40 3.77 -20.22
C THR A 163 -26.52 4.80 -20.28
N ASP A 164 -27.77 4.38 -20.16
CA ASP A 164 -28.88 5.30 -20.13
C ASP A 164 -29.14 5.87 -18.73
N SER A 165 -30.05 6.85 -18.66
CA SER A 165 -30.44 7.49 -17.39
C SER A 165 -31.06 6.56 -16.34
N ASP A 166 -31.56 5.39 -16.74
CA ASP A 166 -32.11 4.37 -15.83
C ASP A 166 -31.02 3.40 -15.32
N GLY A 167 -29.82 3.45 -15.91
CA GLY A 167 -28.66 2.63 -15.57
C GLY A 167 -28.50 1.37 -16.43
N ASP A 168 -29.40 1.13 -17.39
CA ASP A 168 -29.25 0.07 -18.37
C ASP A 168 -28.11 0.44 -19.34
N TYR A 169 -27.39 -0.56 -19.85
CA TYR A 169 -26.21 -0.28 -20.66
C TYR A 169 -26.05 -1.20 -21.87
N LEU A 170 -25.37 -0.67 -22.88
CA LEU A 170 -24.95 -1.35 -24.09
C LEU A 170 -23.43 -1.21 -24.23
N SER A 171 -22.73 -2.33 -24.07
CA SER A 171 -21.28 -2.41 -24.26
C SER A 171 -20.91 -3.18 -25.52
N GLY A 172 -19.86 -2.71 -26.19
CA GLY A 172 -19.22 -3.46 -27.27
C GLY A 172 -18.51 -2.59 -28.28
N LEU A 173 -18.48 -3.05 -29.54
CA LEU A 173 -17.79 -2.37 -30.62
C LEU A 173 -18.76 -1.41 -31.33
N TRP A 174 -18.32 -0.17 -31.48
CA TRP A 174 -19.04 0.93 -32.12
C TRP A 174 -18.33 1.35 -33.41
N GLU A 175 -19.08 1.57 -34.48
CA GLU A 175 -18.58 2.12 -35.73
C GLU A 175 -19.58 3.16 -36.24
N GLU A 176 -19.07 4.33 -36.63
CA GLU A 176 -19.86 5.46 -37.15
C GLU A 176 -21.07 5.82 -36.27
N GLY A 177 -20.90 5.77 -34.95
CA GLY A 177 -21.95 6.11 -33.98
C GLY A 177 -22.95 4.99 -33.68
N SER A 178 -22.79 3.80 -34.27
CA SER A 178 -23.70 2.66 -34.09
C SER A 178 -23.01 1.47 -33.45
N LEU A 179 -23.70 0.77 -32.54
CA LEU A 179 -23.21 -0.48 -31.96
C LEU A 179 -23.26 -1.58 -33.02
N VAL A 180 -22.09 -2.08 -33.43
CA VAL A 180 -21.97 -3.14 -34.45
C VAL A 180 -21.84 -4.54 -33.85
N VAL A 181 -21.24 -4.66 -32.66
CA VAL A 181 -21.12 -5.92 -31.92
C VAL A 181 -21.42 -5.67 -30.45
N GLN A 182 -22.49 -6.26 -29.94
CA GLN A 182 -22.78 -6.28 -28.51
C GLN A 182 -21.97 -7.39 -27.81
N MET A 183 -21.37 -7.07 -26.67
CA MET A 183 -20.65 -8.03 -25.83
C MET A 183 -20.76 -7.62 -24.36
N SER A 184 -20.49 -8.53 -23.44
CA SER A 184 -20.46 -8.17 -22.01
C SER A 184 -19.34 -7.17 -21.72
N LEU A 185 -19.56 -6.32 -20.72
CA LEU A 185 -18.59 -5.31 -20.29
C LEU A 185 -17.22 -5.92 -19.96
N VAL A 186 -17.22 -7.09 -19.30
CA VAL A 186 -16.00 -7.88 -19.01
C VAL A 186 -15.26 -8.28 -20.30
N THR A 187 -15.99 -8.80 -21.29
CA THR A 187 -15.39 -9.22 -22.58
C THR A 187 -14.78 -8.03 -23.31
N MET A 188 -15.51 -6.91 -23.37
CA MET A 188 -15.03 -5.68 -24.01
C MET A 188 -13.74 -5.16 -23.35
N ARG A 189 -13.71 -5.07 -22.02
CA ARG A 189 -12.53 -4.59 -21.29
C ARG A 189 -11.33 -5.54 -21.39
N LEU A 190 -11.57 -6.85 -21.50
CA LEU A 190 -10.52 -7.82 -21.80
C LEU A 190 -9.93 -7.61 -23.20
N GLU A 191 -10.78 -7.39 -24.22
CA GLU A 191 -10.30 -7.09 -25.57
C GLU A 191 -9.49 -5.80 -25.63
N GLN A 192 -9.94 -4.76 -24.93
CA GLN A 192 -9.21 -3.51 -24.79
C GLN A 192 -7.85 -3.74 -24.10
N CYS A 193 -7.83 -4.47 -22.98
CA CYS A 193 -6.60 -4.81 -22.26
C CYS A 193 -5.59 -5.54 -23.15
N MET A 194 -6.04 -6.49 -23.98
CA MET A 194 -5.16 -7.19 -24.93
C MET A 194 -4.50 -6.25 -25.95
N ARG A 195 -5.22 -5.22 -26.41
CA ARG A 195 -4.68 -4.20 -27.33
C ARG A 195 -3.66 -3.30 -26.64
N ASP A 196 -3.88 -3.00 -25.37
CA ASP A 196 -3.01 -2.16 -24.54
C ASP A 196 -1.80 -2.93 -23.94
N GLY A 197 -1.47 -4.08 -24.53
CA GLY A 197 -0.31 -4.90 -24.14
C GLY A 197 -0.58 -5.89 -23.01
N GLY A 198 -1.83 -6.03 -22.56
CA GLY A 198 -2.30 -7.11 -21.69
C GLY A 198 -1.76 -7.07 -20.27
N LYS A 199 -1.37 -5.89 -19.76
CA LYS A 199 -0.67 -5.75 -18.47
C LYS A 199 -1.59 -5.32 -17.31
N MET A 200 -2.60 -4.50 -17.57
CA MET A 200 -3.46 -3.95 -16.53
C MET A 200 -4.91 -4.09 -16.95
N LEU A 201 -5.73 -4.69 -16.09
CA LEU A 201 -7.16 -4.87 -16.30
C LEU A 201 -7.91 -4.32 -15.10
N ASN A 202 -8.56 -3.17 -15.30
CA ASN A 202 -9.41 -2.54 -14.30
C ASN A 202 -10.89 -2.78 -14.63
N LEU A 203 -11.52 -3.54 -13.74
CA LEU A 203 -12.93 -3.90 -13.77
C LEU A 203 -13.66 -3.45 -12.50
N ASN A 204 -13.13 -2.48 -11.76
CA ASN A 204 -13.75 -1.94 -10.56
C ASN A 204 -15.17 -1.43 -10.87
N GLY A 205 -16.18 -1.89 -10.13
CA GLY A 205 -17.58 -1.51 -10.35
C GLY A 205 -18.19 -1.99 -11.67
N LYS A 206 -17.53 -2.88 -12.41
CA LYS A 206 -17.85 -3.24 -13.82
C LYS A 206 -18.15 -4.73 -14.02
N VAL A 207 -18.17 -5.52 -12.96
CA VAL A 207 -18.45 -6.96 -12.97
C VAL A 207 -19.78 -7.21 -12.28
N GLU A 208 -20.65 -7.98 -12.93
CA GLU A 208 -21.97 -8.32 -12.41
C GLU A 208 -21.90 -9.47 -11.38
N GLY A 209 -21.19 -9.27 -10.27
CA GLY A 209 -21.03 -10.30 -9.22
C GLY A 209 -20.39 -11.59 -9.73
N ASP A 210 -20.88 -12.74 -9.24
CA ASP A 210 -20.29 -14.04 -9.52
C ASP A 210 -20.41 -14.46 -11.00
N SER A 211 -21.44 -14.02 -11.73
CA SER A 211 -21.58 -14.35 -13.17
C SER A 211 -20.48 -13.68 -13.99
N GLY A 212 -20.15 -12.43 -13.66
CA GLY A 212 -19.04 -11.71 -14.25
C GLY A 212 -17.70 -12.30 -13.84
N ALA A 213 -17.54 -12.74 -12.58
CA ALA A 213 -16.35 -13.46 -12.12
C ALA A 213 -16.13 -14.78 -12.88
N ILE A 214 -17.19 -15.54 -13.18
CA ILE A 214 -17.13 -16.75 -14.01
C ILE A 214 -16.69 -16.41 -15.44
N THR A 215 -17.30 -15.39 -16.04
CA THR A 215 -16.94 -14.91 -17.40
C THR A 215 -15.47 -14.51 -17.48
N LEU A 216 -14.98 -13.77 -16.48
CA LEU A 216 -13.59 -13.37 -16.37
C LEU A 216 -12.67 -14.59 -16.21
N ALA A 217 -12.99 -15.50 -15.29
CA ALA A 217 -12.19 -16.69 -15.02
C ALA A 217 -12.02 -17.58 -16.28
N HIS A 218 -13.07 -17.71 -17.11
CA HIS A 218 -12.98 -18.42 -18.38
C HIS A 218 -12.09 -17.71 -19.41
N SER A 219 -11.88 -16.40 -19.27
CA SER A 219 -11.18 -15.57 -20.27
C SER A 219 -9.79 -15.10 -19.82
N LEU A 220 -9.37 -15.32 -18.57
CA LEU A 220 -8.05 -14.91 -18.05
C LEU A 220 -6.87 -15.49 -18.85
N HIS A 221 -7.05 -16.65 -19.50
CA HIS A 221 -6.04 -17.26 -20.37
C HIS A 221 -5.68 -16.41 -21.60
N LEU A 222 -6.51 -15.42 -21.95
CA LEU A 222 -6.28 -14.49 -23.06
C LEU A 222 -5.26 -13.39 -22.70
N VAL A 223 -5.03 -13.16 -21.40
CA VAL A 223 -4.12 -12.13 -20.88
C VAL A 223 -3.02 -12.73 -19.98
N PRO A 224 -2.20 -13.67 -20.48
CA PRO A 224 -1.24 -14.42 -19.65
C PRO A 224 -0.12 -13.57 -19.03
N ASN A 225 0.08 -12.35 -19.54
CA ASN A 225 1.08 -11.39 -19.06
C ASN A 225 0.49 -10.31 -18.13
N LEU A 226 -0.75 -10.50 -17.65
CA LEU A 226 -1.42 -9.57 -16.76
C LEU A 226 -0.60 -9.38 -15.48
N ARG A 227 -0.38 -8.11 -15.12
CA ARG A 227 0.34 -7.69 -13.93
C ARG A 227 -0.57 -7.09 -12.88
N GLU A 228 -1.63 -6.40 -13.29
CA GLU A 228 -2.56 -5.77 -12.37
C GLU A 228 -3.99 -6.16 -12.73
N LEU A 229 -4.70 -6.69 -11.74
CA LEU A 229 -6.11 -7.02 -11.85
C LEU A 229 -6.87 -6.32 -10.74
N ASP A 230 -7.68 -5.33 -11.12
CA ASP A 230 -8.56 -4.61 -10.21
C ASP A 230 -10.00 -5.07 -10.40
N LEU A 231 -10.54 -5.72 -9.37
CA LEU A 231 -11.89 -6.24 -9.30
C LEU A 231 -12.67 -5.64 -8.14
N ALA A 232 -12.25 -4.51 -7.57
CA ALA A 232 -12.93 -3.93 -6.43
C ALA A 232 -14.38 -3.49 -6.73
N ASP A 233 -15.23 -3.40 -5.69
CA ASP A 233 -16.63 -2.95 -5.77
C ASP A 233 -17.50 -3.72 -6.80
N ASN A 234 -17.42 -5.05 -6.82
CA ASN A 234 -18.09 -5.87 -7.85
C ASN A 234 -19.10 -6.87 -7.29
N ASN A 235 -19.42 -6.78 -5.99
CA ASN A 235 -20.39 -7.65 -5.33
C ASN A 235 -20.09 -9.16 -5.51
N ILE A 236 -18.80 -9.52 -5.61
CA ILE A 236 -18.33 -10.90 -5.75
C ILE A 236 -18.46 -11.60 -4.39
N THR A 237 -19.05 -12.79 -4.40
CA THR A 237 -19.22 -13.60 -3.18
C THR A 237 -18.07 -14.61 -3.01
N ALA A 238 -18.16 -15.46 -2.00
CA ALA A 238 -17.23 -16.57 -1.81
C ALA A 238 -17.10 -17.48 -3.05
N ASP A 239 -18.19 -17.73 -3.78
CA ASP A 239 -18.19 -18.61 -4.96
C ASP A 239 -17.49 -17.97 -6.17
N GLY A 240 -17.71 -16.67 -6.39
CA GLY A 240 -17.00 -15.92 -7.43
C GLY A 240 -15.50 -15.80 -7.12
N ALA A 241 -15.14 -15.54 -5.86
CA ALA A 241 -13.74 -15.51 -5.41
C ALA A 241 -13.05 -16.86 -5.58
N ALA A 242 -13.74 -17.97 -5.26
CA ALA A 242 -13.25 -19.33 -5.52
C ALA A 242 -13.03 -19.58 -7.01
N THR A 243 -13.92 -19.07 -7.85
CA THR A 243 -13.83 -19.19 -9.30
C THR A 243 -12.63 -18.42 -9.87
N ILE A 244 -12.43 -17.18 -9.42
CA ILE A 244 -11.23 -16.38 -9.76
C ILE A 244 -9.96 -17.07 -9.26
N GLY A 245 -9.94 -17.53 -8.00
CA GLY A 245 -8.82 -18.23 -7.40
C GLY A 245 -8.37 -19.43 -8.24
N ARG A 246 -9.32 -20.27 -8.70
CA ARG A 246 -9.03 -21.41 -9.58
C ARG A 246 -8.46 -21.00 -10.94
N ALA A 247 -8.74 -19.80 -11.43
CA ALA A 247 -8.27 -19.29 -12.71
C ALA A 247 -6.95 -18.50 -12.62
N LEU A 248 -6.44 -18.21 -11.42
CA LEU A 248 -5.19 -17.46 -11.23
C LEU A 248 -3.96 -18.11 -11.91
N HIS A 249 -3.98 -19.43 -12.13
CA HIS A 249 -2.92 -20.14 -12.84
C HIS A 249 -2.70 -19.69 -14.30
N TYR A 250 -3.69 -18.99 -14.89
CA TYR A 250 -3.54 -18.40 -16.23
C TYR A 250 -2.68 -17.13 -16.23
N VAL A 251 -2.50 -16.48 -15.07
CA VAL A 251 -1.83 -15.18 -14.94
C VAL A 251 -0.68 -15.22 -13.91
N PRO A 252 0.33 -16.10 -14.07
CA PRO A 252 1.41 -16.27 -13.09
C PRO A 252 2.31 -15.03 -12.90
N SER A 253 2.21 -14.07 -13.83
CA SER A 253 2.94 -12.79 -13.80
C SER A 253 2.23 -11.69 -13.00
N LEU A 254 1.09 -12.01 -12.36
CA LEU A 254 0.29 -11.04 -11.61
C LEU A 254 1.09 -10.49 -10.41
N VAL A 255 1.14 -9.17 -10.33
CA VAL A 255 1.87 -8.38 -9.32
C VAL A 255 0.90 -7.75 -8.33
N SER A 256 -0.28 -7.32 -8.79
CA SER A 256 -1.32 -6.71 -7.96
C SER A 256 -2.67 -7.38 -8.21
N LEU A 257 -3.33 -7.78 -7.13
CA LEU A 257 -4.71 -8.28 -7.12
C LEU A 257 -5.53 -7.46 -6.14
N ASN A 258 -6.47 -6.68 -6.65
CA ASN A 258 -7.40 -5.93 -5.83
C ASN A 258 -8.79 -6.60 -5.86
N LEU A 259 -9.22 -7.08 -4.71
CA LEU A 259 -10.52 -7.69 -4.45
C LEU A 259 -11.25 -6.93 -3.32
N ALA A 260 -10.98 -5.64 -3.14
CA ALA A 260 -11.61 -4.81 -2.10
C ALA A 260 -13.11 -4.61 -2.33
N ALA A 261 -13.85 -4.26 -1.27
CA ALA A 261 -15.28 -3.92 -1.29
C ALA A 261 -16.12 -5.01 -1.98
N GLN A 262 -16.15 -6.21 -1.39
CA GLN A 262 -16.97 -7.33 -1.87
C GLN A 262 -17.65 -8.04 -0.70
N PHE A 263 -18.28 -9.18 -0.98
CA PHE A 263 -18.89 -10.06 0.03
C PHE A 263 -18.20 -11.43 0.05
N ILE A 264 -16.85 -11.46 -0.03
CA ILE A 264 -16.05 -12.69 -0.09
C ILE A 264 -16.18 -13.52 1.20
N GLY A 265 -16.10 -12.86 2.36
CA GLY A 265 -16.17 -13.49 3.68
C GLY A 265 -15.09 -14.56 3.94
N ASP A 266 -15.23 -15.26 5.06
CA ASP A 266 -14.23 -16.24 5.53
C ASP A 266 -14.05 -17.43 4.57
N ALA A 267 -15.14 -17.93 3.98
CA ALA A 267 -15.10 -19.07 3.07
C ALA A 267 -14.40 -18.73 1.74
N GLY A 268 -14.67 -17.53 1.22
CA GLY A 268 -14.05 -17.05 0.00
C GLY A 268 -12.56 -16.81 0.16
N VAL A 269 -12.14 -16.14 1.24
CA VAL A 269 -10.71 -15.88 1.49
C VAL A 269 -9.94 -17.18 1.76
N ALA A 270 -10.53 -18.15 2.45
CA ALA A 270 -9.90 -19.46 2.66
C ALA A 270 -9.65 -20.20 1.32
N THR A 271 -10.58 -20.08 0.37
CA THR A 271 -10.43 -20.69 -0.96
C THR A 271 -9.42 -19.94 -1.83
N LEU A 272 -9.46 -18.61 -1.78
CA LEU A 272 -8.47 -17.76 -2.44
C LEU A 272 -7.06 -18.07 -1.93
N ALA A 273 -6.89 -18.16 -0.61
CA ALA A 273 -5.63 -18.47 0.07
C ALA A 273 -5.00 -19.79 -0.42
N GLN A 274 -5.82 -20.81 -0.67
CA GLN A 274 -5.35 -22.08 -1.24
C GLN A 274 -4.81 -21.92 -2.68
N SER A 275 -5.24 -20.89 -3.41
CA SER A 275 -4.90 -20.66 -4.82
C SER A 275 -3.78 -19.65 -5.03
N LEU A 276 -3.42 -18.85 -4.01
CA LEU A 276 -2.41 -17.79 -4.10
C LEU A 276 -1.03 -18.28 -4.57
N HIS A 277 -0.67 -19.54 -4.33
CA HIS A 277 0.58 -20.14 -4.83
C HIS A 277 0.68 -20.20 -6.37
N MET A 278 -0.42 -19.99 -7.09
CA MET A 278 -0.45 -19.91 -8.55
C MET A 278 0.08 -18.58 -9.09
N VAL A 279 0.19 -17.56 -8.24
CA VAL A 279 0.69 -16.22 -8.58
C VAL A 279 1.92 -15.88 -7.73
N PRO A 280 3.07 -16.55 -7.97
CA PRO A 280 4.27 -16.36 -7.16
C PRO A 280 4.89 -14.95 -7.30
N SER A 281 4.46 -14.16 -8.28
CA SER A 281 4.93 -12.79 -8.50
C SER A 281 4.13 -11.72 -7.74
N LEU A 282 3.10 -12.13 -6.98
CA LEU A 282 2.17 -11.20 -6.34
C LEU A 282 2.87 -10.40 -5.24
N LEU A 283 2.89 -9.08 -5.40
CA LEU A 283 3.47 -8.12 -4.46
C LEU A 283 2.41 -7.40 -3.63
N VAL A 284 1.20 -7.21 -4.18
CA VAL A 284 0.12 -6.47 -3.54
C VAL A 284 -1.16 -7.30 -3.58
N LEU A 285 -1.76 -7.52 -2.42
CA LEU A 285 -3.07 -8.15 -2.27
C LEU A 285 -3.97 -7.23 -1.43
N SER A 286 -5.07 -6.78 -2.02
CA SER A 286 -6.08 -5.99 -1.31
C SER A 286 -7.37 -6.81 -1.12
N LEU A 287 -7.76 -6.96 0.14
CA LEU A 287 -8.96 -7.66 0.62
C LEU A 287 -9.76 -6.75 1.55
N GLN A 288 -9.62 -5.43 1.40
CA GLN A 288 -10.33 -4.45 2.22
C GLN A 288 -11.84 -4.62 2.10
N ASP A 289 -12.58 -4.36 3.18
CA ASP A 289 -14.05 -4.36 3.21
C ASP A 289 -14.68 -5.60 2.53
N ASN A 290 -14.41 -6.78 3.10
CA ASN A 290 -14.85 -8.07 2.56
C ASN A 290 -15.64 -8.92 3.56
N GLY A 291 -15.95 -8.36 4.74
CA GLY A 291 -16.60 -9.10 5.83
C GLY A 291 -15.75 -10.25 6.37
N ILE A 292 -14.42 -10.16 6.29
CA ILE A 292 -13.50 -11.19 6.79
C ILE A 292 -13.40 -11.08 8.31
N THR A 293 -13.55 -12.22 9.00
CA THR A 293 -13.42 -12.31 10.46
C THR A 293 -12.06 -12.89 10.86
N ALA A 294 -11.85 -13.09 12.16
CA ALA A 294 -10.67 -13.78 12.68
C ALA A 294 -10.43 -15.16 12.03
N ILE A 295 -11.50 -15.86 11.63
CA ILE A 295 -11.42 -17.19 11.01
C ILE A 295 -10.80 -17.10 9.61
N GLY A 296 -11.28 -16.17 8.78
CA GLY A 296 -10.73 -15.94 7.45
C GLY A 296 -9.31 -15.42 7.50
N ALA A 297 -9.01 -14.48 8.41
CA ALA A 297 -7.65 -13.98 8.63
C ALA A 297 -6.66 -15.10 9.03
N THR A 298 -7.09 -16.03 9.88
CA THR A 298 -6.30 -17.22 10.26
C THR A 298 -6.05 -18.13 9.05
N SER A 299 -7.09 -18.42 8.27
CA SER A 299 -6.97 -19.25 7.07
C SER A 299 -6.02 -18.65 6.02
N LEU A 300 -6.07 -17.31 5.87
CA LEU A 300 -5.16 -16.57 5.02
C LEU A 300 -3.72 -16.68 5.54
N ALA A 301 -3.49 -16.37 6.82
CA ALA A 301 -2.17 -16.42 7.46
C ALA A 301 -1.49 -17.79 7.31
N GLU A 302 -2.26 -18.87 7.45
CA GLU A 302 -1.78 -20.24 7.25
C GLU A 302 -1.28 -20.52 5.84
N SER A 303 -1.71 -19.75 4.83
CA SER A 303 -1.36 -19.98 3.42
C SER A 303 -0.37 -18.96 2.85
N LEU A 304 -0.24 -17.79 3.48
CA LEU A 304 0.60 -16.68 2.98
C LEU A 304 2.06 -17.06 2.74
N TYR A 305 2.60 -18.03 3.48
CA TYR A 305 3.97 -18.54 3.27
C TYR A 305 4.24 -19.08 1.84
N ARG A 306 3.19 -19.36 1.07
CA ARG A 306 3.26 -19.80 -0.33
C ARG A 306 3.48 -18.65 -1.31
N VAL A 307 3.38 -17.40 -0.86
CA VAL A 307 3.63 -16.18 -1.62
C VAL A 307 4.62 -15.30 -0.86
N PRO A 308 5.90 -15.72 -0.75
CA PRO A 308 6.91 -15.00 0.02
C PRO A 308 7.30 -13.64 -0.60
N SER A 309 6.89 -13.39 -1.85
CA SER A 309 7.06 -12.13 -2.57
C SER A 309 6.09 -11.04 -2.12
N LEU A 310 5.04 -11.38 -1.37
CA LEU A 310 4.02 -10.42 -0.96
C LEU A 310 4.64 -9.31 -0.11
N SER A 311 4.47 -8.07 -0.58
CA SER A 311 5.08 -6.88 -0.01
C SER A 311 4.07 -5.97 0.68
N GLN A 312 2.81 -6.02 0.22
CA GLN A 312 1.69 -5.27 0.78
C GLN A 312 0.46 -6.18 0.90
N LEU A 313 -0.11 -6.22 2.09
CA LEU A 313 -1.39 -6.86 2.39
C LEU A 313 -2.34 -5.83 3.00
N GLU A 314 -3.45 -5.56 2.33
CA GLU A 314 -4.45 -4.60 2.81
C GLU A 314 -5.70 -5.36 3.28
N MET A 315 -6.02 -5.22 4.57
CA MET A 315 -7.14 -5.91 5.23
C MET A 315 -8.10 -4.92 5.90
N ASP A 316 -7.99 -3.63 5.58
CA ASP A 316 -8.79 -2.55 6.19
C ASP A 316 -10.29 -2.83 6.17
N SER A 317 -11.01 -2.32 7.17
CA SER A 317 -12.47 -2.45 7.30
C SER A 317 -12.96 -3.90 7.26
N ASN A 318 -12.19 -4.83 7.83
CA ASN A 318 -12.63 -6.21 8.07
C ASN A 318 -12.69 -6.50 9.58
N PRO A 319 -13.78 -7.07 10.12
CA PRO A 319 -13.95 -7.34 11.55
C PRO A 319 -13.10 -8.53 12.03
N ILE A 320 -11.78 -8.47 11.86
CA ILE A 320 -10.84 -9.54 12.19
C ILE A 320 -10.54 -9.61 13.70
N GLY A 321 -10.65 -8.48 14.41
CA GLY A 321 -10.29 -8.36 15.82
C GLY A 321 -8.81 -8.67 16.11
N ASP A 322 -8.42 -8.56 17.38
CA ASP A 322 -7.06 -8.91 17.82
C ASP A 322 -6.66 -10.35 17.47
N PRO A 323 -7.52 -11.38 17.63
CA PRO A 323 -7.15 -12.74 17.28
C PRO A 323 -6.79 -12.89 15.80
N GLY A 324 -7.53 -12.23 14.89
CA GLY A 324 -7.22 -12.23 13.48
C GLY A 324 -5.93 -11.48 13.14
N ALA A 325 -5.70 -10.33 13.77
CA ALA A 325 -4.46 -9.58 13.61
C ALA A 325 -3.23 -10.39 14.08
N LEU A 326 -3.31 -11.03 15.24
CA LEU A 326 -2.26 -11.89 15.78
C LEU A 326 -1.98 -13.09 14.85
N SER A 327 -3.03 -13.70 14.29
CA SER A 327 -2.87 -14.74 13.26
C SER A 327 -2.10 -14.24 12.04
N LEU A 328 -2.44 -13.06 11.50
CA LEU A 328 -1.71 -12.47 10.36
C LEU A 328 -0.25 -12.16 10.72
N VAL A 329 0.01 -11.63 11.92
CA VAL A 329 1.37 -11.35 12.41
C VAL A 329 2.22 -12.62 12.49
N SER A 330 1.62 -13.76 12.87
CA SER A 330 2.33 -15.05 12.92
C SER A 330 2.89 -15.50 11.57
N ALA A 331 2.36 -14.99 10.45
CA ALA A 331 2.83 -15.29 9.10
C ALA A 331 4.00 -14.39 8.66
N ILE A 332 4.16 -13.20 9.27
CA ILE A 332 5.17 -12.20 8.89
C ILE A 332 6.61 -12.77 8.83
N PRO A 333 7.07 -13.64 9.75
CA PRO A 333 8.41 -14.21 9.67
C PRO A 333 8.70 -14.99 8.39
N LYS A 334 7.67 -15.48 7.69
CA LYS A 334 7.78 -16.18 6.41
C LYS A 334 7.62 -15.26 5.20
N LEU A 335 7.25 -14.01 5.43
CA LEU A 335 6.98 -12.97 4.44
C LEU A 335 8.05 -11.88 4.56
N HIS A 336 9.26 -12.19 4.11
CA HIS A 336 10.42 -11.31 4.33
C HIS A 336 10.27 -9.95 3.63
N GLU A 337 9.57 -9.92 2.49
CA GLU A 337 9.31 -8.73 1.69
C GLU A 337 8.12 -7.89 2.19
N LEU A 338 7.34 -8.38 3.16
CA LEU A 338 6.16 -7.68 3.66
C LEU A 338 6.55 -6.45 4.48
N TYR A 339 6.24 -5.26 3.98
CA TYR A 339 6.48 -3.99 4.66
C TYR A 339 5.19 -3.17 4.88
N VAL A 340 4.07 -3.57 4.28
CA VAL A 340 2.75 -2.94 4.52
C VAL A 340 1.72 -4.00 4.91
N LEU A 341 1.09 -3.83 6.07
CA LEU A 341 -0.02 -4.63 6.57
C LEU A 341 -1.02 -3.63 7.13
N ARG A 342 -2.05 -3.34 6.34
CA ARG A 342 -3.05 -2.36 6.75
C ARG A 342 -4.21 -3.04 7.46
N LEU A 343 -4.45 -2.60 8.69
CA LEU A 343 -5.46 -3.12 9.62
C LEU A 343 -6.35 -1.99 10.18
N TYR A 344 -6.57 -0.92 9.42
CA TYR A 344 -7.43 0.18 9.86
C TYR A 344 -8.88 -0.29 9.93
N ASP A 345 -9.62 0.19 10.93
CA ASP A 345 -11.03 -0.17 11.14
C ASP A 345 -11.31 -1.68 11.23
N CYS A 346 -10.36 -2.43 11.82
CA CYS A 346 -10.42 -3.89 11.91
C CYS A 346 -10.93 -4.45 13.25
N GLY A 347 -11.33 -3.59 14.20
CA GLY A 347 -11.62 -3.99 15.58
C GLY A 347 -10.38 -4.46 16.37
N VAL A 348 -9.19 -3.99 15.98
CA VAL A 348 -7.89 -4.30 16.62
C VAL A 348 -7.51 -3.16 17.56
N TYR A 349 -7.12 -3.47 18.79
CA TYR A 349 -6.62 -2.47 19.74
C TYR A 349 -5.39 -1.74 19.20
N GLU A 350 -5.30 -0.44 19.50
CA GLU A 350 -4.22 0.41 18.99
C GLU A 350 -2.84 -0.10 19.42
N SER A 351 -2.69 -0.60 20.65
CA SER A 351 -1.43 -1.17 21.15
C SER A 351 -0.95 -2.37 20.34
N ILE A 352 -1.87 -3.20 19.83
CA ILE A 352 -1.53 -4.33 18.96
C ILE A 352 -1.14 -3.81 17.58
N ARG A 353 -1.88 -2.81 17.05
CA ARG A 353 -1.57 -2.19 15.77
C ARG A 353 -0.19 -1.53 15.75
N GLU A 354 0.15 -0.77 16.79
CA GLU A 354 1.48 -0.17 16.95
C GLU A 354 2.57 -1.25 16.93
N ARG A 355 2.37 -2.36 17.66
CA ARG A 355 3.34 -3.46 17.66
C ARG A 355 3.45 -4.13 16.29
N VAL A 356 2.34 -4.27 15.57
CA VAL A 356 2.37 -4.78 14.20
C VAL A 356 3.25 -3.87 13.34
N VAL A 357 3.08 -2.55 13.43
CA VAL A 357 3.90 -1.56 12.69
C VAL A 357 5.39 -1.69 13.06
N ASP A 358 5.74 -1.83 14.34
CA ASP A 358 7.11 -2.07 14.79
C ASP A 358 7.73 -3.33 14.14
N ILE A 359 6.97 -4.44 14.13
CA ILE A 359 7.39 -5.71 13.54
C ILE A 359 7.68 -5.57 12.05
N GLN A 360 6.87 -4.78 11.33
CA GLN A 360 7.07 -4.51 9.91
C GLN A 360 8.29 -3.63 9.63
N GLY A 361 8.49 -2.61 10.46
CA GLY A 361 9.64 -1.70 10.34
C GLY A 361 10.98 -2.35 10.68
N CYS A 362 10.98 -3.49 11.39
CA CYS A 362 12.20 -4.16 11.79
C CYS A 362 12.93 -4.79 10.60
N SER A 363 14.16 -4.29 10.37
CA SER A 363 15.04 -4.74 9.29
C SER A 363 15.79 -6.05 9.61
N TYR A 364 15.83 -6.47 10.87
CA TYR A 364 16.59 -7.64 11.33
C TYR A 364 15.67 -8.85 11.52
N PRO A 365 15.82 -9.94 10.74
CA PRO A 365 14.90 -11.09 10.80
C PRO A 365 14.82 -11.79 12.17
N GLU A 366 15.93 -11.88 12.91
CA GLU A 366 15.96 -12.51 14.23
C GLU A 366 15.20 -11.68 15.28
N GLU A 367 15.36 -10.37 15.26
CA GLU A 367 14.63 -9.43 16.12
C GLU A 367 13.14 -9.40 15.76
N ARG A 368 12.84 -9.39 14.46
CA ARG A 368 11.47 -9.50 13.95
C ARG A 368 10.77 -10.76 14.47
N GLN A 369 11.44 -11.92 14.38
CA GLN A 369 10.93 -13.18 14.91
C GLN A 369 10.72 -13.12 16.42
N PHE A 370 11.66 -12.54 17.16
CA PHE A 370 11.57 -12.38 18.61
C PHE A 370 10.38 -11.48 19.02
N MET A 371 10.18 -10.35 18.35
CA MET A 371 9.04 -9.46 18.60
C MET A 371 7.70 -10.13 18.30
N VAL A 372 7.61 -10.91 17.21
CA VAL A 372 6.42 -11.72 16.90
C VAL A 372 6.15 -12.71 18.04
N GLU A 373 7.18 -13.41 18.53
CA GLU A 373 7.01 -14.34 19.65
C GLU A 373 6.55 -13.68 20.95
N ILE A 374 7.06 -12.49 21.27
CA ILE A 374 6.59 -11.72 22.43
C ILE A 374 5.12 -11.36 22.27
N LEU A 375 4.75 -10.81 21.11
CA LEU A 375 3.39 -10.38 20.84
C LEU A 375 2.39 -11.55 20.91
N LEU A 376 2.77 -12.74 20.43
CA LEU A 376 1.93 -13.94 20.46
C LEU A 376 1.86 -14.63 21.83
N LYS A 377 2.88 -14.47 22.68
CA LYS A 377 2.89 -15.03 24.05
C LYS A 377 2.18 -14.14 25.07
N ALA A 378 1.96 -12.86 24.74
CA ALA A 378 1.20 -11.96 25.57
C ALA A 378 -0.27 -12.39 25.60
N ASP A 379 -0.83 -12.55 26.80
CA ASP A 379 -2.24 -12.89 26.99
C ASP A 379 -3.09 -11.63 26.87
N TRP A 380 -3.31 -11.17 25.65
CA TRP A 380 -4.12 -9.97 25.37
C TRP A 380 -5.59 -10.14 25.78
N GLY A 381 -6.08 -11.37 25.90
CA GLY A 381 -7.45 -11.66 26.33
C GLY A 381 -7.62 -11.46 27.83
N GLU A 382 -6.70 -12.02 28.63
CA GLU A 382 -6.65 -11.77 30.07
C GLU A 382 -6.21 -10.33 30.37
N LEU A 383 -5.38 -9.71 29.53
CA LEU A 383 -4.98 -8.31 29.67
C LEU A 383 -6.11 -7.34 29.33
N ALA A 384 -6.87 -7.58 28.26
CA ALA A 384 -8.04 -6.78 27.91
C ALA A 384 -9.16 -6.96 28.94
N GLN A 385 -9.43 -8.20 29.39
CA GLN A 385 -10.37 -8.43 30.50
C GLN A 385 -9.88 -7.90 31.83
N SER A 386 -8.58 -8.00 32.15
CA SER A 386 -8.02 -7.46 33.39
C SER A 386 -8.01 -5.94 33.34
N LEU A 387 -7.68 -5.30 32.21
CA LEU A 387 -7.76 -3.85 32.04
C LEU A 387 -9.21 -3.37 31.99
N GLU A 388 -10.14 -4.10 31.39
CA GLU A 388 -11.56 -3.76 31.34
C GLU A 388 -12.25 -3.99 32.70
N MET A 389 -11.94 -5.07 33.41
CA MET A 389 -12.38 -5.34 34.78
C MET A 389 -11.73 -4.38 35.78
N PHE A 390 -10.44 -4.12 35.67
CA PHE A 390 -9.73 -3.08 36.43
C PHE A 390 -10.34 -1.71 36.11
N TYR A 391 -10.69 -1.40 34.87
CA TYR A 391 -11.37 -0.15 34.48
C TYR A 391 -12.80 -0.06 35.05
N LEU A 392 -13.53 -1.17 35.12
CA LEU A 392 -14.87 -1.27 35.72
C LEU A 392 -14.84 -1.23 37.26
N GLU A 393 -13.85 -1.86 37.90
CA GLU A 393 -13.64 -1.83 39.36
C GLU A 393 -13.05 -0.50 39.83
N CYS A 394 -12.21 0.15 39.00
CA CYS A 394 -11.64 1.47 39.25
C CYS A 394 -12.59 2.63 38.89
N GLN A 395 -13.85 2.39 38.54
CA GLN A 395 -14.87 3.43 38.22
C GLN A 395 -15.12 4.44 39.36
N ASN A 396 -14.43 4.32 40.49
CA ASN A 396 -14.57 5.22 41.62
C ASN A 396 -13.27 5.80 42.19
N ASN A 397 -12.11 5.71 41.52
CA ASN A 397 -10.87 6.34 42.02
C ASN A 397 -9.91 6.82 40.93
N THR A 398 -8.99 7.69 41.36
CA THR A 398 -7.90 8.45 40.69
C THR A 398 -7.15 7.74 39.54
N ILE A 399 -7.13 6.41 39.51
CA ILE A 399 -6.51 5.57 38.48
C ILE A 399 -7.08 5.85 37.08
N THR A 400 -8.39 6.05 36.94
CA THR A 400 -9.02 6.31 35.62
C THR A 400 -8.53 7.61 34.99
N ASP A 401 -8.23 8.63 35.80
CA ASP A 401 -7.74 9.92 35.31
C ASP A 401 -6.23 9.86 34.99
N SER A 402 -5.46 9.05 35.71
CA SER A 402 -4.05 8.79 35.39
C SER A 402 -3.86 7.95 34.12
N VAL A 403 -4.70 6.94 33.90
CA VAL A 403 -4.69 6.14 32.65
C VAL A 403 -5.13 6.98 31.45
N LYS A 404 -6.11 7.89 31.61
CA LYS A 404 -6.46 8.87 30.57
C LYS A 404 -5.30 9.84 30.28
N LYS A 405 -4.63 10.35 31.32
CA LYS A 405 -3.44 11.20 31.15
C LYS A 405 -2.30 10.50 30.42
N PHE A 406 -2.09 9.20 30.65
CA PHE A 406 -1.09 8.38 29.96
C PHE A 406 -1.31 8.34 28.45
N HIS A 407 -2.57 8.15 28.01
CA HIS A 407 -2.94 8.21 26.59
C HIS A 407 -2.82 9.61 25.99
N ASP A 408 -3.00 10.67 26.79
CA ASP A 408 -2.91 12.07 26.31
C ASP A 408 -1.47 12.63 26.24
N HIS A 409 -0.48 12.02 26.91
CA HIS A 409 0.89 12.55 27.06
C HIS A 409 2.00 11.62 26.54
N SER A 410 1.81 11.01 25.36
CA SER A 410 2.84 10.24 24.62
C SER A 410 3.32 8.91 25.23
N GLY A 411 2.72 8.44 26.33
CA GLY A 411 3.01 7.10 26.88
C GLY A 411 4.39 6.94 27.56
N ILE A 412 5.03 8.05 27.93
CA ILE A 412 6.40 8.10 28.47
C ILE A 412 6.42 8.10 30.00
N GLU A 413 5.42 8.70 30.65
CA GLU A 413 5.32 8.83 32.10
C GLU A 413 3.98 8.28 32.59
N PHE A 414 4.01 7.44 33.63
CA PHE A 414 2.82 6.83 34.20
C PHE A 414 2.81 6.94 35.73
N ASP A 415 1.99 7.88 36.22
CA ASP A 415 1.86 8.18 37.65
C ASP A 415 0.54 7.68 38.22
N LEU A 416 0.63 6.71 39.12
CA LEU A 416 -0.45 6.11 39.90
C LEU A 416 -0.21 6.30 41.41
N SER A 417 0.41 7.40 41.79
CA SER A 417 0.58 7.74 43.20
C SER A 417 -0.77 8.03 43.87
N GLU A 418 -0.92 7.68 45.15
CA GLU A 418 -2.15 7.91 45.95
C GLU A 418 -3.42 7.29 45.33
N CYS A 419 -3.29 6.10 44.74
CA CYS A 419 -4.36 5.41 44.04
C CYS A 419 -4.99 4.25 44.85
N HIS A 420 -4.51 4.00 46.07
CA HIS A 420 -4.90 2.87 46.92
C HIS A 420 -4.66 1.50 46.26
N LEU A 421 -3.58 1.37 45.48
CA LEU A 421 -3.19 0.12 44.84
C LEU A 421 -2.72 -0.90 45.87
N ASN A 422 -3.23 -2.12 45.79
CA ASN A 422 -2.76 -3.26 46.59
C ASN A 422 -1.96 -4.27 45.74
N ASP A 423 -1.46 -5.35 46.36
CA ASP A 423 -0.67 -6.39 45.69
C ASP A 423 -1.35 -7.05 44.48
N SER A 424 -2.68 -7.16 44.48
CA SER A 424 -3.43 -7.70 43.35
C SER A 424 -3.39 -6.71 42.18
N ASP A 425 -3.67 -5.44 42.46
CA ASP A 425 -3.71 -4.38 41.45
C ASP A 425 -2.36 -4.22 40.76
N VAL A 426 -1.26 -4.29 41.52
CA VAL A 426 0.09 -4.20 40.97
C VAL A 426 0.47 -5.44 40.16
N LYS A 427 -0.06 -6.63 40.46
CA LYS A 427 0.15 -7.81 39.61
C LYS A 427 -0.52 -7.64 38.26
N ASP A 428 -1.72 -7.06 38.25
CA ASP A 428 -2.48 -6.81 37.04
C ASP A 428 -1.78 -5.74 36.20
N LEU A 429 -1.30 -4.70 36.86
CA LEU A 429 -0.47 -3.66 36.25
C LEU A 429 0.87 -4.19 35.72
N ALA A 430 1.55 -5.07 36.46
CA ALA A 430 2.79 -5.71 36.02
C ALA A 430 2.58 -6.54 34.75
N ARG A 431 1.43 -7.21 34.62
CA ARG A 431 1.03 -7.88 33.37
C ARG A 431 0.81 -6.85 32.25
N ALA A 432 0.24 -5.70 32.57
CA ALA A 432 -0.02 -4.62 31.61
C ALA A 432 1.23 -3.88 31.13
N LEU A 433 2.38 -3.93 31.83
CA LEU A 433 3.60 -3.25 31.38
C LEU A 433 4.07 -3.67 29.97
N VAL A 434 3.63 -4.83 29.46
CA VAL A 434 3.88 -5.27 28.07
C VAL A 434 3.36 -4.28 27.02
N VAL A 435 2.33 -3.49 27.35
CA VAL A 435 1.72 -2.50 26.44
C VAL A 435 2.34 -1.12 26.57
N MET A 436 3.32 -0.95 27.47
CA MET A 436 3.98 0.33 27.74
C MET A 436 5.51 0.23 27.55
N PRO A 437 6.02 -0.30 26.42
CA PRO A 437 7.45 -0.55 26.24
C PRO A 437 8.31 0.72 26.23
N GLN A 438 7.70 1.88 25.94
CA GLN A 438 8.33 3.20 25.88
C GLN A 438 8.31 3.94 27.23
N LEU A 439 7.82 3.30 28.30
CA LEU A 439 7.71 3.93 29.61
C LEU A 439 9.11 4.30 30.15
N GLU A 440 9.31 5.59 30.41
CA GLU A 440 10.54 6.15 30.97
C GLU A 440 10.40 6.51 32.45
N SER A 441 9.22 6.87 32.93
CA SER A 441 8.98 7.13 34.36
C SER A 441 7.72 6.42 34.85
N PHE A 442 7.85 5.68 35.95
CA PHE A 442 6.77 4.91 36.55
C PHE A 442 6.66 5.18 38.05
N CYS A 443 5.58 5.83 38.45
CA CYS A 443 5.37 6.28 39.83
C CYS A 443 4.16 5.59 40.45
N THR A 444 4.36 4.97 41.60
CA THR A 444 3.32 4.25 42.36
C THR A 444 3.42 4.56 43.85
N ASN A 445 3.74 5.81 44.18
CA ASN A 445 3.98 6.23 45.55
C ASN A 445 2.69 6.27 46.37
N TYR A 446 2.80 6.19 47.70
CA TYR A 446 1.64 6.36 48.59
C TYR A 446 0.50 5.38 48.28
N ASN A 447 0.84 4.09 48.12
CA ASN A 447 -0.13 3.02 47.87
C ASN A 447 0.01 1.92 48.96
N ASP A 448 -0.76 0.84 48.81
CA ASP A 448 -0.80 -0.30 49.72
C ASP A 448 -0.04 -1.52 49.14
N ILE A 449 1.06 -1.26 48.41
CA ILE A 449 1.85 -2.29 47.73
C ILE A 449 2.74 -3.01 48.74
N GLY A 450 2.61 -4.33 48.84
CA GLY A 450 3.44 -5.21 49.67
C GLY A 450 4.51 -5.96 48.88
N ASP A 451 5.12 -6.94 49.53
CA ASP A 451 6.17 -7.78 48.91
C ASP A 451 5.68 -8.50 47.65
N ALA A 452 4.42 -8.98 47.62
CA ALA A 452 3.94 -9.77 46.49
C ALA A 452 3.71 -8.91 45.24
N GLY A 453 3.26 -7.67 45.39
CA GLY A 453 3.15 -6.70 44.31
C GLY A 453 4.51 -6.27 43.80
N ALA A 454 5.44 -5.93 44.71
CA ALA A 454 6.81 -5.56 44.34
C ALA A 454 7.57 -6.67 43.60
N ILE A 455 7.40 -7.94 44.00
CA ILE A 455 7.98 -9.09 43.30
C ILE A 455 7.39 -9.22 41.89
N ALA A 456 6.07 -9.06 41.73
CA ALA A 456 5.43 -9.14 40.43
C ALA A 456 5.93 -8.03 39.50
N LEU A 457 6.03 -6.81 40.01
CA LEU A 457 6.60 -5.68 39.28
C LEU A 457 8.05 -5.95 38.87
N ALA A 458 8.89 -6.44 39.80
CA ALA A 458 10.28 -6.78 39.53
C ALA A 458 10.41 -7.83 38.41
N GLN A 459 9.52 -8.84 38.38
CA GLN A 459 9.48 -9.84 37.31
C GLN A 459 9.10 -9.24 35.95
N ALA A 460 8.33 -8.15 35.93
CA ALA A 460 7.88 -7.48 34.72
C ALA A 460 8.83 -6.37 34.21
N LEU A 461 9.83 -5.94 34.97
CA LEU A 461 10.74 -4.84 34.57
C LEU A 461 11.48 -5.07 33.23
N HIS A 462 11.64 -6.32 32.80
CA HIS A 462 12.21 -6.64 31.48
C HIS A 462 11.35 -6.18 30.28
N LEU A 463 10.07 -5.87 30.52
CA LEU A 463 9.14 -5.39 29.51
C LEU A 463 9.29 -3.88 29.24
N VAL A 464 9.95 -3.15 30.15
CA VAL A 464 10.14 -1.69 30.10
C VAL A 464 11.64 -1.33 30.14
N PRO A 465 12.46 -1.79 29.19
CA PRO A 465 13.92 -1.65 29.24
C PRO A 465 14.40 -0.19 29.15
N HIS A 466 13.52 0.75 28.80
CA HIS A 466 13.79 2.17 28.67
C HIS A 466 13.53 2.97 29.95
N LEU A 467 13.01 2.33 31.01
CA LEU A 467 12.69 2.99 32.26
C LEU A 467 13.91 3.70 32.86
N THR A 468 13.74 5.00 33.13
CA THR A 468 14.72 5.90 33.73
C THR A 468 14.40 6.20 35.19
N GLU A 469 13.12 6.15 35.57
CA GLU A 469 12.64 6.48 36.91
C GLU A 469 11.59 5.46 37.38
N LEU A 470 11.78 4.95 38.60
CA LEU A 470 10.88 4.03 39.27
C LEU A 470 10.65 4.49 40.71
N GLU A 471 9.45 4.96 41.00
CA GLU A 471 9.07 5.44 42.33
C GLU A 471 8.06 4.51 43.01
N LEU A 472 8.47 3.99 44.17
CA LEU A 472 7.76 3.00 44.99
C LEU A 472 7.70 3.45 46.45
N ASN A 473 7.89 4.73 46.76
CA ASN A 473 7.97 5.19 48.15
C ASN A 473 6.61 5.21 48.85
N ASP A 474 6.66 5.20 50.19
CA ASP A 474 5.46 5.20 51.05
C ASP A 474 4.49 4.07 50.68
N ASN A 475 5.01 2.84 50.67
CA ASN A 475 4.27 1.61 50.46
C ASN A 475 4.51 0.62 51.63
N GLN A 476 4.07 -0.63 51.49
CA GLN A 476 4.20 -1.70 52.48
C GLN A 476 5.25 -2.75 52.06
N ILE A 477 6.23 -2.38 51.24
CA ILE A 477 7.25 -3.28 50.68
C ILE A 477 8.29 -3.65 51.76
N GLY A 478 8.44 -4.94 52.04
CA GLY A 478 9.42 -5.45 52.98
C GLY A 478 10.74 -5.86 52.31
N ASP A 479 11.56 -6.61 53.06
CA ASP A 479 12.88 -7.06 52.60
C ASP A 479 12.81 -7.89 51.32
N ALA A 480 11.79 -8.76 51.19
CA ALA A 480 11.69 -9.67 50.06
C ALA A 480 11.34 -8.95 48.75
N GLY A 481 10.39 -8.00 48.80
CA GLY A 481 10.02 -7.18 47.65
C GLY A 481 11.15 -6.24 47.22
N ALA A 482 11.78 -5.57 48.18
CA ALA A 482 12.91 -4.68 47.89
C ALA A 482 14.10 -5.43 47.28
N LEU A 483 14.45 -6.63 47.78
CA LEU A 483 15.50 -7.47 47.18
C LEU A 483 15.15 -7.88 45.75
N ALA A 484 13.89 -8.23 45.47
CA ALA A 484 13.45 -8.62 44.14
C ALA A 484 13.61 -7.47 43.13
N VAL A 485 13.18 -6.25 43.49
CA VAL A 485 13.35 -5.05 42.65
C VAL A 485 14.84 -4.79 42.39
N LEU A 486 15.67 -4.82 43.43
CA LEU A 486 17.12 -4.62 43.30
C LEU A 486 17.79 -5.67 42.40
N GLN A 487 17.38 -6.94 42.50
CA GLN A 487 17.88 -8.01 41.65
C GLN A 487 17.45 -7.83 40.19
N ALA A 488 16.25 -7.30 39.94
CA ALA A 488 15.70 -7.07 38.61
C ALA A 488 16.28 -5.85 37.89
N LEU A 489 17.06 -4.99 38.55
CA LEU A 489 17.66 -3.79 37.93
C LEU A 489 18.54 -4.05 36.70
N HIS A 490 19.01 -5.27 36.49
CA HIS A 490 19.74 -5.62 35.27
C HIS A 490 18.87 -5.61 34.01
N HIS A 491 17.54 -5.66 34.17
CA HIS A 491 16.57 -5.58 33.08
C HIS A 491 16.29 -4.14 32.61
N VAL A 492 16.55 -3.15 33.47
CA VAL A 492 16.33 -1.72 33.22
C VAL A 492 17.67 -0.97 33.26
N PRO A 493 18.55 -1.15 32.25
CA PRO A 493 19.91 -0.62 32.27
C PRO A 493 19.99 0.91 32.20
N ARG A 494 18.87 1.59 31.88
CA ARG A 494 18.76 3.05 31.82
C ARG A 494 18.20 3.67 33.10
N LEU A 495 17.87 2.86 34.12
CA LEU A 495 17.28 3.38 35.35
C LEU A 495 18.30 4.28 36.07
N GLU A 496 17.94 5.55 36.19
CA GLU A 496 18.74 6.56 36.89
C GLU A 496 18.21 6.78 38.30
N HIS A 497 16.89 6.64 38.50
CA HIS A 497 16.21 6.97 39.76
C HIS A 497 15.37 5.78 40.24
N LEU A 498 15.64 5.31 41.45
CA LEU A 498 14.86 4.31 42.16
C LEU A 498 14.55 4.84 43.56
N ASN A 499 13.26 4.96 43.89
CA ASN A 499 12.82 5.43 45.19
C ASN A 499 12.05 4.33 45.94
N LEU A 500 12.62 3.82 47.03
CA LEU A 500 12.01 2.82 47.92
C LEU A 500 11.80 3.38 49.35
N MET A 501 11.90 4.70 49.53
CA MET A 501 11.77 5.37 50.83
C MET A 501 10.47 5.02 51.53
N ALA A 502 10.44 5.14 52.86
CA ALA A 502 9.23 4.99 53.66
C ALA A 502 8.48 3.66 53.47
N ASN A 503 9.22 2.60 53.12
CA ASN A 503 8.77 1.22 53.13
C ASN A 503 9.35 0.47 54.36
N PRO A 504 8.69 -0.59 54.87
CA PRO A 504 9.17 -1.40 56.00
C PRO A 504 10.37 -2.30 55.65
N ILE A 505 11.47 -1.68 55.19
CA ILE A 505 12.71 -2.34 54.78
C ILE A 505 13.68 -2.40 55.97
N GLY A 506 14.19 -3.59 56.25
CA GLY A 506 15.16 -3.89 57.30
C GLY A 506 16.63 -3.82 56.84
N ASP A 507 17.53 -3.96 57.80
CA ASP A 507 18.98 -3.80 57.61
C ASP A 507 19.60 -4.78 56.59
N THR A 508 18.90 -5.88 56.28
CA THR A 508 19.39 -6.91 55.35
C THR A 508 19.48 -6.38 53.90
N VAL A 509 18.58 -5.46 53.52
CA VAL A 509 18.51 -4.87 52.18
C VAL A 509 19.57 -3.77 51.99
N VAL A 510 20.02 -3.11 53.07
CA VAL A 510 21.01 -2.03 53.02
C VAL A 510 22.33 -2.49 52.36
N ALA A 511 22.73 -3.75 52.58
CA ALA A 511 23.90 -4.34 51.92
C ALA A 511 23.69 -4.61 50.41
N ALA A 512 22.47 -4.98 50.01
CA ALA A 512 22.09 -5.19 48.61
C ALA A 512 21.99 -3.85 47.85
N VAL A 513 21.47 -2.81 48.50
CA VAL A 513 21.46 -1.44 47.98
C VAL A 513 22.88 -0.97 47.68
N ALA A 514 23.87 -1.28 48.52
CA ALA A 514 25.26 -0.91 48.26
C ALA A 514 25.85 -1.53 46.98
N GLN A 515 25.42 -2.74 46.60
CA GLN A 515 25.79 -3.35 45.31
C GLN A 515 25.06 -2.71 44.13
N ALA A 516 23.78 -2.37 44.29
CA ALA A 516 23.00 -1.67 43.27
C ALA A 516 23.46 -0.21 43.06
N ARG A 517 23.94 0.46 44.11
CA ARG A 517 24.39 1.86 44.10
C ARG A 517 25.58 2.12 43.18
N ALA A 518 26.39 1.09 42.89
CA ALA A 518 27.47 1.20 41.90
C ALA A 518 26.94 1.41 40.46
N ARG A 519 25.66 1.10 40.20
CA ARG A 519 24.98 1.31 38.91
C ARG A 519 24.17 2.62 38.85
N LEU A 520 23.65 3.12 39.98
CA LEU A 520 22.65 4.20 40.06
C LEU A 520 23.20 5.62 40.37
N LEU A 521 24.51 5.88 40.33
CA LEU A 521 25.10 7.18 40.76
C LEU A 521 25.50 8.12 39.60
N PRO A 522 25.57 9.46 39.84
CA PRO A 522 24.72 10.43 39.11
C PRO A 522 25.53 11.36 38.20
N ARG A 523 24.87 11.98 37.20
CA ARG A 523 25.37 13.23 36.63
C ARG A 523 25.04 14.38 37.60
N THR A 524 26.10 15.08 37.98
CA THR A 524 26.15 16.27 38.83
C THR A 524 25.03 17.30 38.58
N SER A 525 24.27 17.68 39.62
CA SER A 525 24.35 19.02 40.23
C SER A 525 23.37 19.22 41.39
N CYS A 526 23.90 19.77 42.49
CA CYS A 526 23.22 20.43 43.61
C CYS A 526 22.32 19.63 44.57
N ASP A 527 22.93 19.29 45.71
CA ASP A 527 22.45 19.60 47.08
C ASP A 527 20.97 19.97 47.26
N ARG A 528 20.19 19.03 47.80
CA ARG A 528 19.66 19.10 49.17
C ARG A 528 18.87 17.83 49.49
N TYR A 529 19.20 17.24 50.63
CA TYR A 529 18.59 16.04 51.24
C TYR A 529 19.13 14.69 50.74
N ASN A 530 20.31 14.35 51.26
CA ASN A 530 20.63 12.97 51.60
C ASN A 530 19.51 12.40 52.49
N TYR A 531 18.66 11.49 52.00
CA TYR A 531 18.00 10.46 52.82
C TYR A 531 17.77 9.20 51.94
N TYR A 532 18.06 8.04 52.53
CA TYR A 532 18.09 6.69 51.91
C TYR A 532 16.75 6.00 51.96
#